data_AF-A0ABD6BB78-F1
#
_entry.id   AF-A0ABD6BB78-F1
#
_cell.length_a   1.000
_cell.length_b   1.000
_cell.length_c   1.000
_cell.angle_alpha   90.00
_cell.angle_beta   90.00
_cell.angle_gamma   90.00
#
_symmetry.space_group_name_H-M   'P 1'
#
loop_
_entity.id
_entity.type
_entity.pdbx_description
1 polymer ?
#
loop_
_entity_poly.entity_id
_entity_poly.type
_entity_poly.pdbx_seq_one_letter_code
_entity_poly.pdbx_strand_id
1 'polypeptide(L)'
;MGRSNPTYRDSLRRLEEQWGDFRRALRYRDQQHWDDLWEQAAGHADAAGYQNTERKLDLVLMSIVLAQERRIATLEEELEGTE
;
A
#
# COMPACT_ATOMS: atom_id res chain seq x y z
N MET A 1 -1.76 -32.42 -2.50
CA MET A 1 -2.33 -31.16 -2.00
C MET A 1 -1.43 -30.02 -2.45
N GLY A 2 -1.80 -29.33 -3.52
CA GLY A 2 -1.01 -28.25 -4.11
C GLY A 2 -0.94 -27.07 -3.14
N ARG A 3 0.28 -26.59 -2.87
CA ARG A 3 0.51 -25.35 -2.13
C ARG A 3 0.06 -24.21 -3.03
N SER A 4 -1.15 -23.70 -2.84
CA SER A 4 -1.54 -22.42 -3.42
C SER A 4 -0.53 -21.39 -2.94
N ASN A 5 0.30 -20.89 -3.85
CA ASN A 5 1.26 -19.84 -3.53
C ASN A 5 0.45 -18.65 -3.00
N PRO A 6 0.73 -18.15 -1.77
CA PRO A 6 -0.04 -17.04 -1.23
C PRO A 6 0.04 -15.87 -2.21
N THR A 7 -1.12 -15.33 -2.58
CA THR A 7 -1.16 -14.21 -3.52
C THR A 7 -0.48 -12.99 -2.89
N TYR A 8 -0.08 -12.03 -3.72
CA TYR A 8 0.39 -10.72 -3.22
C TYR A 8 -0.61 -10.13 -2.23
N ARG A 9 -1.91 -10.24 -2.53
CA ARG A 9 -3.01 -9.79 -1.66
C ARG A 9 -3.05 -10.53 -0.31
N ASP A 10 -2.81 -11.84 -0.28
CA ASP A 10 -2.73 -12.58 0.99
C ASP A 10 -1.51 -12.17 1.82
N SER A 11 -0.40 -11.89 1.15
CA SER A 11 0.82 -11.40 1.82
C SER A 11 0.64 -9.98 2.36
N LEU A 12 -0.04 -9.11 1.61
CA LEU A 12 -0.38 -7.76 1.99
C LEU A 12 -1.27 -7.75 3.24
N ARG A 13 -2.36 -8.54 3.22
CA ARG A 13 -3.28 -8.67 4.35
C ARG A 13 -2.59 -9.19 5.62
N ARG A 14 -1.74 -10.21 5.49
CA ARG A 14 -0.95 -10.71 6.65
C ARG A 14 0.00 -9.66 7.20
N LEU A 15 0.53 -8.79 6.35
CA LEU A 15 1.39 -7.70 6.79
C LEU A 15 0.55 -6.63 7.49
N GLU A 16 -0.55 -6.19 6.90
CA GLU A 16 -1.51 -5.26 7.51
C GLU A 16 -1.94 -5.71 8.92
N GLU A 17 -2.29 -7.00 9.07
CA GLU A 17 -2.64 -7.60 10.37
C GLU A 17 -1.50 -7.48 11.40
N GLN A 18 -0.23 -7.66 10.99
CA GLN A 18 0.93 -7.50 11.88
C GLN A 18 1.11 -6.07 12.38
N TRP A 19 0.69 -5.08 11.58
CA TRP A 19 0.76 -3.66 11.95
C TRP A 19 -0.51 -3.17 12.68
N GLY A 20 -1.43 -4.07 13.04
CA GLY A 20 -2.69 -3.70 13.71
C GLY A 20 -2.50 -2.97 15.06
N ASP A 21 -1.44 -3.28 15.80
CA ASP A 21 -1.09 -2.57 17.05
C ASP A 21 -0.67 -1.12 16.76
N PHE A 22 0.10 -0.90 15.68
CA PHE A 22 0.50 0.43 15.24
C PHE A 22 -0.71 1.25 14.83
N ARG A 23 -1.62 0.67 14.02
CA ARG A 23 -2.90 1.31 13.64
C ARG A 23 -3.70 1.73 14.87
N ARG A 24 -3.79 0.87 15.90
CA ARG A 24 -4.53 1.17 17.14
C ARG A 24 -3.92 2.31 17.95
N ALA A 25 -2.62 2.56 17.82
CA ALA A 25 -1.95 3.68 18.47
C ALA A 25 -2.14 5.04 17.75
N LEU A 26 -2.59 5.02 16.50
CA LEU A 26 -2.85 6.25 15.72
C LEU A 26 -4.09 6.99 16.20
N ARG A 27 -4.10 8.32 16.02
CA ARG A 27 -5.32 9.13 16.22
C ARG A 27 -6.37 8.75 15.19
N TYR A 28 -7.64 8.92 15.51
CA TYR A 28 -8.77 8.57 14.63
C TYR A 28 -8.62 9.13 13.19
N ARG A 29 -8.20 10.40 13.06
CA ARG A 29 -7.96 11.02 11.75
C ARG A 29 -6.86 10.33 10.92
N ASP A 30 -5.85 9.78 11.59
CA ASP A 30 -4.70 9.14 10.96
C ASP A 30 -5.00 7.66 10.66
N GLN A 31 -5.94 7.03 11.38
CA GLN A 31 -6.40 5.67 11.11
C GLN A 31 -7.11 5.55 9.75
N GLN A 32 -7.90 6.55 9.36
CA GLN A 32 -8.54 6.53 8.04
C GLN A 32 -7.49 6.56 6.93
N HIS A 33 -6.53 7.48 7.02
CA HIS A 33 -5.43 7.55 6.06
C HIS A 33 -4.60 6.27 6.04
N TRP A 34 -4.37 5.66 7.20
CA TRP A 34 -3.70 4.38 7.31
C TRP A 34 -4.41 3.28 6.51
N ASP A 35 -5.73 3.16 6.63
CA ASP A 35 -6.51 2.16 5.89
C ASP A 35 -6.44 2.40 4.38
N ASP A 36 -6.53 3.66 3.95
CA ASP A 36 -6.43 4.04 2.53
C ASP A 36 -5.07 3.63 1.91
N LEU A 37 -3.97 3.63 2.69
CA LEU A 37 -2.63 3.21 2.20
C LEU A 37 -2.63 1.75 1.76
N TRP A 38 -3.27 0.86 2.53
CA TRP A 38 -3.30 -0.57 2.24
C TRP A 38 -4.19 -0.88 1.03
N GLU A 39 -5.29 -0.16 0.86
CA GLU A 39 -6.14 -0.25 -0.32
C GLU A 39 -5.38 0.19 -1.60
N GLN A 40 -4.66 1.30 -1.54
CA GLN A 40 -3.83 1.77 -2.64
C GLN A 40 -2.70 0.79 -2.97
N ALA A 41 -2.05 0.22 -1.96
CA ALA A 41 -1.01 -0.79 -2.14
C ALA A 41 -1.54 -2.08 -2.77
N ALA A 42 -2.80 -2.46 -2.50
CA ALA A 42 -3.45 -3.62 -3.11
C ALA A 42 -3.67 -3.44 -4.62
N GLY A 43 -3.86 -2.19 -5.09
CA GLY A 43 -3.99 -1.85 -6.51
C GLY A 43 -2.69 -2.00 -7.32
N HIS A 44 -1.53 -2.14 -6.66
CA HIS A 44 -0.22 -2.31 -7.30
C HIS A 44 0.23 -3.77 -7.44
N ALA A 45 -0.68 -4.71 -7.18
CA ALA A 45 -0.41 -6.15 -7.18
C ALA A 45 0.21 -6.67 -8.50
N ASP A 46 -0.10 -6.03 -9.63
CA ASP A 46 0.39 -6.45 -10.95
C ASP A 46 1.89 -6.20 -11.16
N ALA A 47 2.50 -5.27 -10.41
CA ALA A 47 3.94 -5.01 -10.46
C ALA A 47 4.76 -5.99 -9.58
N ALA A 48 4.13 -6.58 -8.56
CA ALA A 48 4.80 -7.44 -7.58
C ALA A 48 5.02 -8.89 -8.05
N GLY A 49 4.44 -9.28 -9.19
CA GLY A 49 4.67 -10.61 -9.79
C GLY A 49 6.10 -10.87 -10.26
N TYR A 50 6.95 -9.83 -10.35
CA TYR A 50 8.28 -9.91 -10.93
C TYR A 50 9.46 -9.95 -9.94
N GLN A 51 9.24 -9.72 -8.63
CA GLN A 51 10.35 -9.69 -7.65
C GLN A 51 10.18 -10.64 -6.47
N ASN A 52 11.31 -11.24 -6.09
CA ASN A 52 11.47 -12.25 -5.05
C ASN A 52 10.63 -11.99 -3.79
N THR A 53 9.88 -13.02 -3.42
CA THR A 53 8.99 -13.17 -2.26
C THR A 53 9.61 -12.82 -0.89
N GLU A 54 10.92 -12.61 -0.80
CA GLU A 54 11.63 -12.39 0.47
C GLU A 54 11.50 -10.97 1.03
N ARG A 55 11.21 -9.95 0.19
CA ARG A 55 11.17 -8.53 0.62
C ARG A 55 9.76 -7.92 0.48
N LYS A 56 8.77 -8.61 1.05
CA LYS A 56 7.34 -8.22 0.97
C LYS A 56 7.07 -6.82 1.51
N LEU A 57 7.69 -6.45 2.64
CA LEU A 57 7.54 -5.11 3.22
C LEU A 57 8.01 -4.03 2.26
N ASP A 58 9.13 -4.25 1.57
CA ASP A 58 9.67 -3.25 0.64
C ASP A 58 8.78 -3.04 -0.58
N LEU A 59 8.16 -4.11 -1.09
CA LEU A 59 7.17 -4.02 -2.17
C LEU A 59 5.93 -3.24 -1.75
N VAL A 60 5.45 -3.47 -0.52
CA VAL A 60 4.30 -2.75 0.02
C VAL A 60 4.63 -1.28 0.22
N LEU A 61 5.77 -0.97 0.85
CA LEU A 61 6.24 0.40 1.05
C LEU A 61 6.46 1.11 -0.28
N MET A 62 7.06 0.45 -1.28
CA MET A 62 7.24 1.03 -2.62
C MET A 62 5.89 1.31 -3.30
N SER A 63 4.93 0.41 -3.17
CA SER A 63 3.58 0.60 -3.71
C SER A 63 2.85 1.77 -3.05
N ILE A 64 3.01 1.93 -1.74
CA ILE A 64 2.48 3.07 -0.98
C ILE A 64 3.13 4.37 -1.45
N VAL A 65 4.47 4.41 -1.55
CA VAL A 65 5.21 5.60 -2.01
C VAL A 65 4.77 6.01 -3.41
N LEU A 66 4.66 5.05 -4.34
CA LEU A 66 4.22 5.33 -5.71
C LEU A 66 2.77 5.84 -5.77
N ALA A 67 1.88 5.32 -4.92
CA ALA A 67 0.51 5.80 -4.83
C ALA A 67 0.47 7.26 -4.34
N GLN A 68 1.28 7.60 -3.33
CA GLN A 68 1.38 8.96 -2.80
C GLN A 68 1.99 9.92 -3.83
N GLU A 69 3.05 9.51 -4.54
CA GLU A 69 3.68 10.32 -5.60
C GLU A 69 2.67 10.71 -6.68
N ARG A 70 1.85 9.77 -7.15
CA ARG A 70 0.80 10.06 -8.13
C ARG A 70 -0.25 11.03 -7.60
N ARG A 71 -0.65 10.88 -6.33
CA ARG A 71 -1.61 11.79 -5.71
C ARG A 71 -1.04 13.19 -5.59
N ILE A 72 0.24 13.33 -5.24
CA ILE A 72 0.93 14.62 -5.19
C ILE A 72 0.95 15.25 -6.57
N ALA A 73 1.39 14.53 -7.60
CA ALA A 73 1.42 15.03 -8.97
C ALA A 73 0.04 15.52 -9.46
N THR A 74 -1.04 14.77 -9.18
CA THR A 74 -2.41 15.22 -9.51
C THR A 74 -2.79 16.51 -8.78
N LEU A 75 -2.45 16.64 -7.50
CA LEU A 75 -2.75 17.85 -6.73
C LEU A 75 -1.92 19.06 -7.22
N GLU A 76 -0.67 18.83 -7.62
CA GLU A 76 0.19 19.86 -8.22
C GLU A 76 -0.37 20.32 -9.57
N GLU A 77 -0.78 19.40 -10.44
CA GLU A 77 -1.43 19.71 -11.72
C GLU A 77 -2.73 20.51 -11.53
N GLU A 78 -3.55 20.17 -10.53
CA GLU A 78 -4.78 20.92 -10.21
C GLU A 78 -4.46 22.34 -9.75
N LEU A 79 -3.42 22.53 -8.94
CA LEU A 79 -3.00 23.85 -8.47
C LEU A 79 -2.45 24.71 -9.61
N GLU A 80 -1.60 24.14 -10.47
CA GLU A 80 -1.02 24.82 -11.64
C GLU A 80 -2.09 25.15 -12.70
N GLY A 81 -3.09 24.28 -12.89
CA GLY A 81 -4.21 24.52 -13.80
C GLY A 81 -5.25 25.53 -13.29
N THR A 82 -5.13 25.96 -12.04
CA THR A 82 -6.02 26.98 -11.42
C THR A 82 -5.42 28.40 -11.50
N GLU A 83 -4.22 28.57 -12.08
CA GLU A 83 -3.58 29.88 -12.35
C GLU A 83 -3.99 30.53 -13.68
#